data_AF-A0A2E5SND0-F1
#
_entry.id   AF-A0A2E5SND0-F1
#
_cell.length_a   1.000
_cell.length_b   1.000
_cell.length_c   1.000
_cell.angle_alpha   90.00
_cell.angle_beta   90.00
_cell.angle_gamma   90.00
#
_symmetry.space_group_name_H-M   'P 1'
#
loop_
_entity.id
_entity.type
_entity.pdbx_description
1 polymer ?
#
loop_
_entity_poly.entity_id
_entity_poly.type
_entity_poly.pdbx_seq_one_letter_code
_entity_poly.pdbx_strand_id
1 'polypeptide(L)' 'GIIGAVKEVGVKVPVVVRLEGNNAEKGTQVLAESGLNIIAATSLSNAAEQVVKAAGGK' A
#
# COMPACT_ATOMS: atom_id res chain seq x y z
N GLY A 1 -12.49 -6.29 -0.18
CA GLY A 1 -11.51 -5.36 -0.82
C GLY A 1 -10.36 -5.09 0.12
N ILE A 2 -9.21 -4.62 -0.38
CA ILE A 2 -7.95 -4.49 0.40
C ILE A 2 -8.14 -3.69 1.70
N ILE A 3 -8.81 -2.53 1.64
CA ILE A 3 -9.08 -1.69 2.81
C ILE A 3 -9.88 -2.43 3.89
N GLY A 4 -10.90 -3.19 3.48
CA GLY A 4 -11.69 -4.01 4.40
C GLY A 4 -10.86 -5.10 5.06
N ALA A 5 -10.03 -5.80 4.28
CA ALA A 5 -9.16 -6.85 4.80
C ALA A 5 -8.14 -6.31 5.81
N VAL A 6 -7.53 -5.15 5.55
CA VAL A 6 -6.56 -4.52 6.47
C VAL A 6 -7.25 -4.09 7.78
N LYS A 7 -8.47 -3.54 7.70
CA LYS A 7 -9.26 -3.15 8.89
C LYS A 7 -9.71 -4.35 9.70
N GLU A 8 -10.18 -5.41 9.05
CA GLU A 8 -10.70 -6.62 9.70
C GLU A 8 -9.59 -7.43 10.36
N VAL A 9 -8.45 -7.59 9.68
CA VAL A 9 -7.30 -8.36 10.19
C VAL A 9 -6.48 -7.55 11.21
N GLY A 10 -6.67 -6.23 11.27
CA GLY A 10 -5.98 -5.37 12.24
C GLY A 10 -4.46 -5.33 12.03
N VAL A 11 -4.04 -5.26 10.77
CA VAL A 11 -2.62 -5.29 10.39
C VAL A 11 -1.89 -4.08 10.99
N LYS A 12 -0.93 -4.33 11.89
CA LYS A 12 -0.12 -3.29 12.56
C LYS A 12 1.17 -2.94 11.81
N VAL A 13 1.53 -3.74 10.81
CA VAL A 13 2.72 -3.55 9.99
C VAL A 13 2.40 -2.71 8.75
N PRO A 14 3.37 -1.95 8.20
CA PRO A 14 3.15 -1.19 6.97
C PRO A 14 2.84 -2.12 5.80
N VAL A 15 1.87 -1.73 4.97
CA VAL A 15 1.46 -2.49 3.78
C VAL A 15 1.83 -1.70 2.54
N VAL A 16 2.68 -2.27 1.67
CA VAL A 16 3.02 -1.65 0.38
C VAL A 16 2.08 -2.19 -0.70
N VAL A 17 1.42 -1.31 -1.43
CA VAL A 17 0.44 -1.67 -2.47
C VAL A 17 0.84 -1.01 -3.78
N ARG A 18 0.92 -1.82 -4.84
CA ARG A 18 1.12 -1.35 -6.22
C ARG A 18 -0.15 -1.65 -7.00
N LEU A 19 -0.86 -0.60 -7.40
CA LEU A 19 -2.07 -0.73 -8.23
C LEU A 19 -1.74 -0.48 -9.71
N GLU A 20 -2.34 -1.26 -10.59
CA GLU A 20 -2.29 -1.06 -12.04
C GLU A 20 -3.66 -1.22 -12.68
N GLY A 21 -3.86 -0.51 -13.81
CA GLY A 21 -5.09 -0.52 -14.59
C GLY A 21 -5.86 0.80 -14.54
N ASN A 22 -7.04 0.82 -15.15
CA ASN A 22 -7.80 2.05 -15.48
C ASN A 22 -8.20 2.91 -14.28
N ASN A 23 -8.28 2.32 -13.08
CA ASN A 23 -8.69 3.02 -11.85
C ASN A 23 -7.60 3.01 -10.77
N ALA A 24 -6.34 2.75 -11.14
CA ALA A 24 -5.23 2.68 -10.17
C ALA A 24 -5.05 4.01 -9.42
N GLU A 25 -5.22 5.14 -10.11
CA GLU A 25 -5.10 6.47 -9.53
C GLU A 25 -6.19 6.74 -8.48
N LYS A 26 -7.44 6.45 -8.84
CA LYS A 26 -8.60 6.52 -7.93
C LYS A 26 -8.44 5.56 -6.74
N GLY A 27 -7.99 4.34 -6.98
CA GLY A 27 -7.72 3.37 -5.92
C GLY A 27 -6.63 3.85 -4.97
N THR A 28 -5.59 4.52 -5.48
CA THR A 28 -4.51 5.10 -4.68
C THR A 28 -5.01 6.24 -3.80
N GLN A 29 -5.86 7.13 -4.32
CA GLN A 29 -6.50 8.18 -3.53
C GLN A 29 -7.36 7.60 -2.39
N VAL A 30 -8.20 6.61 -2.69
CA VAL A 30 -9.04 5.96 -1.68
C VAL A 30 -8.20 5.27 -0.61
N LEU A 31 -7.04 4.70 -0.97
CA LEU A 31 -6.10 4.12 -0.01
C LEU A 31 -5.45 5.19 0.86
N ALA A 32 -5.05 6.33 0.29
CA ALA A 32 -4.47 7.44 1.05
C ALA A 32 -5.46 8.06 2.05
N GLU A 33 -6.73 8.18 1.67
CA GLU A 33 -7.82 8.69 2.53
C GLU A 33 -8.27 7.68 3.59
N SER A 34 -7.89 6.41 3.47
CA SER A 34 -8.36 5.35 4.37
C SER A 34 -7.83 5.46 5.81
N GLY A 35 -6.81 6.29 6.04
CA GLY A 35 -6.13 6.45 7.33
C GLY A 35 -5.33 5.21 7.76
N LEU A 36 -5.15 4.24 6.86
CA LEU A 36 -4.37 3.04 7.08
C LEU A 36 -2.89 3.30 6.75
N ASN A 37 -1.99 2.57 7.42
CA ASN A 37 -0.54 2.63 7.16
C ASN A 37 -0.20 1.89 5.85
N ILE A 38 -0.63 2.47 4.73
CA ILE A 38 -0.49 1.93 3.37
C ILE A 38 0.42 2.83 2.57
N ILE A 39 1.41 2.23 1.92
CA ILE A 39 2.36 2.91 1.05
C ILE A 39 2.01 2.55 -0.39
N ALA A 40 1.62 3.53 -1.19
CA ALA A 40 1.36 3.32 -2.60
C ALA A 40 2.66 3.37 -3.40
N ALA A 41 2.92 2.30 -4.17
CA ALA A 41 4.07 2.20 -5.06
C ALA A 41 3.68 2.37 -6.52
N THR A 42 4.52 3.05 -7.29
CA THR A 42 4.25 3.41 -8.70
C THR A 42 4.77 2.39 -9.70
N SER A 43 5.73 1.56 -9.31
CA SER A 43 6.31 0.49 -10.13
C SER A 43 6.68 -0.71 -9.26
N LEU A 44 6.95 -1.86 -9.89
CA LEU A 44 7.37 -3.05 -9.15
C LEU A 44 8.72 -2.82 -8.44
N SER A 45 9.67 -2.15 -9.10
CA SER A 45 10.96 -1.80 -8.50
C SER A 45 10.79 -0.85 -7.32
N ASN A 46 9.94 0.18 -7.48
CA ASN A 46 9.62 1.10 -6.39
C ASN A 46 8.94 0.36 -5.22
N ALA A 47 8.03 -0.59 -5.50
CA ALA A 47 7.41 -1.39 -4.46
C ALA A 47 8.44 -2.20 -3.67
N ALA A 48 9.40 -2.83 -4.37
CA ALA A 48 10.47 -3.58 -3.72
C ALA A 48 11.32 -2.70 -2.80
N GLU A 49 11.75 -1.52 -3.26
CA GLU A 49 12.50 -0.56 -2.44
C GLU A 49 11.72 -0.10 -1.21
N GLN A 50 10.43 0.21 -1.38
CA GLN A 50 9.56 0.66 -0.29
C GLN A 50 9.33 -0.43 0.75
N VAL A 51 9.18 -1.69 0.31
CA VAL A 51 9.06 -2.84 1.23
C VAL A 51 10.32 -3.01 2.06
N VAL A 52 11.51 -2.93 1.44
CA VAL A 52 12.79 -3.05 2.17
C VAL A 52 12.94 -1.93 3.19
N LYS A 53 12.67 -0.69 2.81
CA LYS A 53 12.71 0.47 3.72
C LYS A 53 11.70 0.31 4.87
N ALA A 54 10.48 -0.12 4.56
CA ALA A 54 9.44 -0.33 5.56
C ALA A 54 9.76 -1.47 6.54
N ALA A 55 10.52 -2.48 6.10
CA ALA A 55 11.02 -3.57 6.93
C ALA A 55 12.27 -3.18 7.76
N GLY A 56 12.81 -1.96 7.59
CA GLY A 56 14.01 -1.50 8.29
C GLY A 56 15.32 -1.96 7.65
N GLY A 57 15.29 -2.47 6.41
CA GLY A 57 16.49 -2.69 5.62
C GLY A 57 17.11 -1.35 5.22
N LYS A 58 18.38 -1.14 5.58
CA LYS A 58 19.18 0.02 5.16
C LYS A 58 19.53 -0.03 3.69
#